data_AF-A0A7W1BMC7-F1
#
_entry.id   AF-A0A7W1BMC7-F1
#
_cell.length_a   1.000
_cell.length_b   1.000
_cell.length_c   1.000
_cell.angle_alpha   90.00
_cell.angle_beta   90.00
_cell.angle_gamma   90.00
#
_symmetry.space_group_name_H-M   'P 1'
#
loop_
_entity.id
_entity.type
_entity.pdbx_description
1 polymer ?
#
loop_
_entity_poly.entity_id
_entity_poly.type
_entity_poly.pdbx_seq_one_letter_code
_entity_poly.pdbx_strand_id
1 'polypeptide(L)'
;MDVLARVSPPLLSHLRVVLGRDDSLGVVEDWNALSREVARFPCDVAIVDPAIRGSGTLAELAAFASSHRSLPVVVYTILTPEAMQATVELVKCGVASVVIRGFDDEPGRFRAVLREVSANELSEALLASVAENFAQAPVTLVQAIEQLFRSPLRFRGVTDLATAAG
;
A
#
# COMPACT_ATOMS: atom_id res chain seq x y z
N MET A 1 7.29 7.82 9.59
CA MET A 1 6.31 7.42 8.57
C MET A 1 5.03 8.14 8.87
N ASP A 2 4.45 8.77 7.86
CA ASP A 2 3.23 9.54 7.95
C ASP A 2 2.05 8.69 7.48
N VAL A 3 1.16 8.36 8.41
CA VAL A 3 0.07 7.40 8.17
C VAL A 3 -1.28 8.09 8.29
N LEU A 4 -2.15 7.87 7.30
CA LEU A 4 -3.56 8.22 7.41
C LEU A 4 -4.40 6.97 7.63
N ALA A 5 -5.21 6.96 8.68
CA ALA A 5 -6.00 5.81 9.06
C ALA A 5 -7.49 6.11 9.10
N ARG A 6 -8.26 5.27 8.40
CA ARG A 6 -9.70 5.14 8.52
C ARG A 6 -10.01 3.76 9.09
N VAL A 7 -9.83 3.59 10.40
CA VAL A 7 -9.97 2.28 11.08
C VAL A 7 -10.90 2.36 12.28
N SER A 8 -11.54 1.25 12.64
CA SER A 8 -12.40 1.19 13.81
C SER A 8 -11.61 1.45 15.10
N PRO A 9 -12.23 1.98 16.19
CA PRO A 9 -11.52 2.32 17.43
C PRO A 9 -10.68 1.17 18.05
N PRO A 10 -11.11 -0.11 17.99
CA PRO A 10 -10.29 -1.22 18.47
C PRO A 10 -9.00 -1.42 17.67
N LEU A 11 -9.06 -1.23 16.35
CA LEU A 11 -7.90 -1.32 15.46
C LEU A 11 -6.98 -0.11 15.63
N LEU A 12 -7.55 1.08 15.82
CA LEU A 12 -6.79 2.30 16.04
C LEU A 12 -5.88 2.19 17.28
N SER A 13 -6.40 1.61 18.35
CA SER A 13 -5.66 1.43 19.61
C SER A 13 -4.42 0.55 19.39
N HIS A 14 -4.57 -0.50 18.61
CA HIS A 14 -3.47 -1.39 18.26
C HIS A 14 -2.49 -0.73 17.26
N LEU A 15 -3.00 -0.04 16.24
CA LEU A 15 -2.19 0.66 15.25
C LEU A 15 -1.25 1.70 15.89
N ARG A 16 -1.69 2.38 16.94
CA ARG A 16 -0.83 3.29 17.73
C ARG A 16 0.37 2.58 18.37
N VAL A 17 0.22 1.31 18.76
CA VAL A 17 1.33 0.50 19.28
C VAL A 17 2.32 0.14 18.17
N VAL A 18 1.81 -0.19 16.98
CA VAL A 18 2.62 -0.53 15.78
C VAL A 18 3.48 0.66 15.33
N LEU A 19 2.89 1.85 15.28
CA LEU A 19 3.54 3.07 14.77
C LEU A 19 4.55 3.68 15.76
N GLY A 20 4.42 3.41 17.06
CA GLY A 20 5.37 3.96 18.04
C GLY A 20 5.34 5.50 18.10
N ARG A 21 6.40 6.12 18.63
CA ARG A 21 6.43 7.58 18.89
C ARG A 21 6.99 8.43 17.75
N ASP A 22 7.77 7.84 16.87
CA ASP A 22 8.49 8.56 15.81
C ASP A 22 7.69 8.65 14.50
N ASP A 23 6.56 7.94 14.41
CA ASP A 23 5.65 7.96 13.26
C ASP A 23 4.44 8.85 13.55
N SER A 24 3.94 9.52 12.52
CA SER A 24 2.73 10.34 12.61
C SER A 24 1.50 9.53 12.18
N LEU A 25 0.38 9.77 12.84
CA LEU A 25 -0.88 9.10 12.58
C LEU A 25 -2.03 10.11 12.55
N GLY A 26 -2.53 10.41 11.35
CA GLY A 26 -3.78 11.13 11.16
C GLY A 26 -4.95 10.14 11.11
N VAL A 27 -6.05 10.46 11.81
CA VAL A 27 -7.26 9.63 11.82
C VAL A 27 -8.38 10.39 11.15
N VAL A 28 -9.08 9.74 10.22
CA VAL A 28 -10.17 10.35 9.45
C VAL A 28 -11.46 9.54 9.56
N GLU A 29 -12.58 10.25 9.57
CA GLU A 29 -13.90 9.67 9.82
C GLU A 29 -14.63 9.19 8.55
N ASP A 30 -14.23 9.68 7.38
CA ASP A 30 -14.84 9.34 6.10
C ASP A 30 -13.86 9.43 4.92
N TRP A 31 -14.28 8.97 3.75
CA TRP A 31 -13.47 8.93 2.52
C TRP A 31 -13.14 10.32 1.95
N ASN A 32 -14.03 11.29 2.15
CA ASN A 32 -13.83 12.66 1.68
C ASN A 32 -12.78 13.37 2.54
N ALA A 33 -12.78 13.13 3.84
CA ALA A 33 -11.74 13.57 4.76
C ALA A 33 -10.41 12.90 4.42
N LEU A 34 -10.40 11.58 4.16
CA LEU A 34 -9.19 10.88 3.73
C LEU A 34 -8.59 11.52 2.46
N SER A 35 -9.41 11.71 1.42
CA SER A 35 -8.96 12.29 0.14
C SER A 35 -8.47 13.74 0.30
N ARG A 36 -9.13 14.54 1.15
CA ARG A 36 -8.69 15.91 1.43
C ARG A 36 -7.36 15.96 2.19
N GLU A 37 -7.15 15.07 3.15
CA GLU A 37 -5.90 15.03 3.91
C GLU A 37 -4.73 14.54 3.04
N VAL A 38 -4.95 13.52 2.20
CA VAL A 38 -3.96 13.06 1.21
C VAL A 38 -3.56 14.19 0.25
N ALA A 39 -4.52 15.01 -0.19
CA ALA A 39 -4.22 16.14 -1.06
C ALA A 39 -3.49 17.30 -0.36
N ARG A 40 -3.57 17.39 0.98
CA ARG A 40 -2.98 18.47 1.77
C ARG A 40 -1.59 18.14 2.29
N PHE A 41 -1.36 16.89 2.67
CA PHE A 41 -0.12 16.45 3.28
C PHE A 41 0.37 15.17 2.58
N PRO A 42 1.68 15.09 2.26
CA PRO A 42 2.26 13.83 1.81
C PRO A 42 2.10 12.80 2.92
N CYS A 43 1.55 11.64 2.58
CA CYS A 43 1.45 10.49 3.47
C CYS A 43 2.11 9.29 2.80
N ASP A 44 2.75 8.44 3.60
CA ASP A 44 3.51 7.28 3.12
C ASP A 44 2.60 6.08 2.88
N VAL A 45 1.50 5.97 3.63
CA VAL A 45 0.55 4.84 3.54
C VAL A 45 -0.82 5.22 4.11
N ALA A 46 -1.87 4.76 3.43
CA ALA A 46 -3.24 4.83 3.92
C ALA A 46 -3.66 3.48 4.51
N ILE A 47 -4.25 3.47 5.70
CA ILE A 47 -4.76 2.26 6.36
C ILE A 47 -6.27 2.34 6.49
N VAL A 48 -6.98 1.33 5.98
CA VAL A 48 -8.45 1.34 5.93
C VAL A 48 -9.03 0.08 6.55
N ASP A 49 -10.08 0.22 7.34
CA ASP A 49 -10.92 -0.87 7.81
C ASP A 49 -12.24 -0.95 7.02
N PRO A 50 -12.43 -1.94 6.14
CA PRO A 50 -13.66 -2.11 5.38
C PRO A 50 -14.87 -2.46 6.26
N ALA A 51 -14.66 -2.89 7.51
CA ALA A 51 -15.73 -3.21 8.43
C ALA A 51 -16.42 -1.96 9.03
N ILE A 52 -15.85 -0.77 8.86
CA ILE A 52 -16.53 0.47 9.25
C ILE A 52 -17.76 0.64 8.37
N ARG A 53 -18.94 0.50 8.98
CA ARG A 53 -20.22 0.61 8.28
C ARG A 53 -20.45 2.05 7.79
N GLY A 54 -20.74 2.16 6.50
CA GLY A 54 -21.13 3.33 5.72
C GLY A 54 -21.61 2.83 4.36
N SER A 55 -22.41 3.61 3.62
CA SER A 55 -22.91 3.17 2.32
C SER A 55 -21.78 3.13 1.28
N GLY A 56 -21.40 1.94 0.81
CA GLY A 56 -20.53 1.80 -0.36
C GLY A 56 -19.04 1.49 -0.10
N THR A 57 -18.67 1.01 1.10
CA THR A 57 -17.28 0.84 1.56
C THR A 57 -16.32 0.20 0.52
N LEU A 58 -16.75 -0.81 -0.22
CA LEU A 58 -15.91 -1.48 -1.23
C LEU A 58 -15.72 -0.62 -2.49
N ALA A 59 -16.79 0.00 -2.99
CA ALA A 59 -16.77 0.84 -4.18
C ALA A 59 -16.02 2.15 -3.91
N GLU A 60 -16.19 2.73 -2.72
CA GLU A 60 -15.46 3.92 -2.28
C GLU A 60 -13.97 3.63 -2.10
N LEU A 61 -13.62 2.48 -1.50
CA LEU A 61 -12.23 2.05 -1.40
C LEU A 61 -11.60 1.83 -2.78
N ALA A 62 -12.32 1.15 -3.68
CA ALA A 62 -11.85 0.94 -5.06
C ALA A 62 -11.65 2.27 -5.79
N ALA A 63 -12.59 3.21 -5.65
CA ALA A 63 -12.48 4.54 -6.24
C ALA A 63 -11.31 5.34 -5.63
N PHE A 64 -11.12 5.27 -4.31
CA PHE A 64 -10.03 5.93 -3.60
C PHE A 64 -8.66 5.40 -4.05
N ALA A 65 -8.47 4.06 -4.05
CA ALA A 65 -7.23 3.42 -4.49
C ALA A 65 -6.93 3.72 -5.97
N SER A 66 -7.95 3.72 -6.82
CA SER A 66 -7.79 4.07 -8.24
C SER A 66 -7.38 5.53 -8.46
N SER A 67 -7.87 6.43 -7.61
CA SER A 67 -7.58 7.88 -7.70
C SER A 67 -6.21 8.27 -7.13
N HIS A 68 -5.65 7.44 -6.24
CA HIS A 68 -4.39 7.70 -5.55
C HIS A 68 -3.40 6.56 -5.78
N ARG A 69 -3.08 6.28 -7.05
CA ARG A 69 -2.23 5.14 -7.43
C ARG A 69 -0.81 5.15 -6.84
N SER A 70 -0.32 6.32 -6.42
CA SER A 70 1.00 6.49 -5.81
C SER A 70 1.00 6.42 -4.29
N LEU A 71 -0.18 6.22 -3.68
CA LEU A 71 -0.34 6.09 -2.24
C LEU A 71 -0.74 4.65 -1.95
N PRO A 72 0.12 3.86 -1.31
CA PRO A 72 -0.23 2.49 -1.01
C PRO A 72 -1.39 2.47 -0.01
N VAL A 73 -2.35 1.61 -0.28
CA VAL A 73 -3.46 1.35 0.63
C VAL A 73 -3.29 -0.01 1.27
N VAL A 74 -3.33 -0.05 2.60
CA VAL A 74 -3.30 -1.28 3.41
C VAL A 74 -4.65 -1.46 4.08
N VAL A 75 -5.26 -2.62 3.89
CA VAL A 75 -6.49 -2.97 4.60
C VAL A 75 -6.11 -3.54 5.96
N TYR A 76 -6.58 -2.93 7.04
CA TYR A 76 -6.45 -3.48 8.40
C TYR A 76 -7.83 -3.73 8.96
N THR A 77 -8.17 -4.99 9.21
CA THR A 77 -9.54 -5.38 9.58
C THR A 77 -9.58 -6.54 10.57
N ILE A 78 -10.75 -6.82 11.11
CA ILE A 78 -11.02 -7.99 11.96
C ILE A 78 -11.53 -9.12 11.06
N LEU A 79 -11.16 -10.36 11.37
CA LEU A 79 -11.65 -11.52 10.62
C LEU A 79 -13.17 -11.68 10.80
N THR A 80 -13.93 -11.27 9.80
CA THR A 80 -15.37 -11.60 9.65
C THR A 80 -15.63 -12.16 8.26
N PRO A 81 -16.70 -12.96 8.06
CA PRO A 81 -17.07 -13.46 6.73
C PRO A 81 -17.23 -12.34 5.69
N GLU A 82 -17.82 -11.21 6.10
CA GLU A 82 -18.01 -10.03 5.26
C GLU A 82 -16.69 -9.36 4.92
N ALA A 83 -15.78 -9.23 5.90
CA ALA A 83 -14.46 -8.65 5.70
C ALA A 83 -13.58 -9.52 4.77
N MET A 84 -13.72 -10.84 4.82
CA MET A 84 -13.01 -11.76 3.92
C MET A 84 -13.50 -11.66 2.48
N GLN A 85 -14.81 -11.59 2.26
CA GLN A 85 -15.36 -11.36 0.91
C GLN A 85 -14.91 -10.00 0.35
N ALA A 86 -14.95 -8.95 1.19
CA ALA A 86 -14.45 -7.64 0.81
C ALA A 86 -12.96 -7.70 0.45
N THR A 87 -12.15 -8.37 1.26
CA THR A 87 -10.69 -8.49 1.05
C THR A 87 -10.35 -9.07 -0.33
N VAL A 88 -11.04 -10.13 -0.76
CA VAL A 88 -10.80 -10.75 -2.08
C VAL A 88 -11.09 -9.79 -3.23
N GLU A 89 -12.16 -9.01 -3.13
CA GLU A 89 -12.47 -7.99 -4.14
C GLU A 89 -11.49 -6.81 -4.06
N LEU A 90 -11.02 -6.44 -2.87
CA LEU A 90 -10.09 -5.34 -2.67
C LEU A 90 -8.69 -5.60 -3.22
N VAL A 91 -8.23 -6.85 -3.21
CA VAL A 91 -6.99 -7.24 -3.89
C VAL A 91 -7.08 -6.92 -5.39
N LYS A 92 -8.25 -7.10 -6.01
CA LYS A 92 -8.45 -6.74 -7.43
C LYS A 92 -8.46 -5.23 -7.67
N CYS A 93 -8.71 -4.44 -6.63
CA CYS A 93 -8.76 -2.98 -6.69
C CYS A 93 -7.41 -2.29 -6.45
N GLY A 94 -6.32 -3.06 -6.32
CA GLY A 94 -4.97 -2.50 -6.18
C GLY A 94 -4.59 -2.13 -4.75
N VAL A 95 -5.20 -2.76 -3.74
CA VAL A 95 -4.72 -2.66 -2.36
C VAL A 95 -3.36 -3.34 -2.24
N ALA A 96 -2.40 -2.68 -1.60
CA ALA A 96 -1.01 -3.13 -1.52
C ALA A 96 -0.81 -4.29 -0.53
N SER A 97 -1.58 -4.32 0.56
CA SER A 97 -1.52 -5.41 1.55
C SER A 97 -2.79 -5.48 2.39
N VAL A 98 -3.02 -6.65 3.00
CA VAL A 98 -4.14 -6.90 3.90
C VAL A 98 -3.60 -7.49 5.20
N VAL A 99 -3.96 -6.87 6.31
CA VAL A 99 -3.56 -7.26 7.67
C VAL A 99 -4.83 -7.58 8.46
N ILE A 100 -4.84 -8.77 9.06
CA ILE A 100 -5.98 -9.25 9.85
C ILE A 100 -5.61 -9.21 11.33
N ARG A 101 -6.43 -8.52 12.12
CA ARG A 101 -6.27 -8.43 13.57
C ARG A 101 -6.29 -9.81 14.22
N GLY A 102 -5.29 -10.09 15.05
CA GLY A 102 -5.13 -11.36 15.76
C GLY A 102 -4.43 -12.45 14.97
N PHE A 103 -4.03 -12.19 13.71
CA PHE A 103 -3.33 -13.14 12.85
C PHE A 103 -2.03 -12.56 12.29
N ASP A 104 -2.10 -11.38 11.68
CA ASP A 104 -0.98 -10.77 10.95
C ASP A 104 -0.49 -9.46 11.58
N ASP A 105 -1.09 -9.03 12.69
CA ASP A 105 -0.85 -7.72 13.30
C ASP A 105 0.13 -7.76 14.48
N GLU A 106 1.07 -8.70 14.51
CA GLU A 106 2.20 -8.59 15.44
C GLU A 106 2.96 -7.27 15.16
N PRO A 107 3.21 -6.41 16.17
CA PRO A 107 3.67 -5.04 15.93
C PRO A 107 4.94 -4.91 15.08
N GLY A 108 5.94 -5.77 15.30
CA GLY A 108 7.17 -5.76 14.52
C GLY A 108 6.93 -6.12 13.06
N ARG A 109 6.21 -7.21 12.82
CA ARG A 109 5.85 -7.69 11.48
C ARG A 109 4.94 -6.70 10.75
N PHE A 110 3.92 -6.16 11.40
CA PHE A 110 3.03 -5.18 10.80
C PHE A 110 3.81 -3.91 10.41
N ARG A 111 4.69 -3.43 11.28
CA ARG A 111 5.58 -2.31 10.96
C ARG A 111 6.48 -2.60 9.76
N ALA A 112 6.99 -3.84 9.64
CA ALA A 112 7.78 -4.25 8.48
C ALA A 112 6.95 -4.21 7.18
N VAL A 113 5.71 -4.70 7.20
CA VAL A 113 4.79 -4.63 6.06
C VAL A 113 4.54 -3.18 5.64
N LEU A 114 4.26 -2.27 6.58
CA LEU A 114 4.02 -0.87 6.25
C LEU A 114 5.25 -0.22 5.59
N ARG A 115 6.44 -0.51 6.10
CA ARG A 115 7.70 0.00 5.52
C ARG A 115 7.95 -0.55 4.12
N GLU A 116 7.78 -1.85 3.93
CA GLU A 116 7.96 -2.50 2.63
C GLU A 116 7.03 -1.91 1.58
N VAL A 117 5.74 -1.78 1.93
CA VAL A 117 4.72 -1.21 1.06
C VAL A 117 5.02 0.25 0.70
N SER A 118 5.43 1.07 1.68
CA SER A 118 5.82 2.48 1.41
C SER A 118 7.07 2.59 0.53
N ALA A 119 8.05 1.70 0.68
CA ALA A 119 9.28 1.71 -0.10
C ALA A 119 9.05 1.25 -1.54
N ASN A 120 8.17 0.27 -1.76
CA ASN A 120 7.83 -0.23 -3.08
C ASN A 120 7.13 0.84 -3.93
N GLU A 121 6.29 1.68 -3.35
CA GLU A 121 5.59 2.76 -4.08
C GLU A 121 6.53 3.84 -4.60
N LEU A 122 7.58 4.19 -3.85
CA LEU A 122 8.62 5.08 -4.37
C LEU A 122 9.31 4.46 -5.59
N SER A 123 9.60 3.17 -5.55
CA SER A 123 10.17 2.44 -6.69
C SER A 123 9.21 2.38 -7.88
N GLU A 124 7.92 2.13 -7.67
CA GLU A 124 6.89 2.14 -8.72
C GLU A 124 6.69 3.53 -9.32
N ALA A 125 6.67 4.59 -8.51
CA ALA A 125 6.56 5.97 -8.98
C ALA A 125 7.79 6.37 -9.83
N LEU A 126 8.99 5.94 -9.42
CA LEU A 126 10.20 6.12 -10.22
C LEU A 126 10.11 5.36 -11.54
N LEU A 127 9.71 4.09 -11.53
CA LEU A 127 9.50 3.28 -12.74
C LEU A 127 8.48 3.92 -13.69
N ALA A 128 7.35 4.41 -13.16
CA ALA A 128 6.33 5.10 -13.94
C ALA A 128 6.86 6.38 -14.61
N SER A 129 7.71 7.16 -13.91
CA SER A 129 8.29 8.40 -14.45
C SER A 129 9.25 8.17 -15.63
N VAL A 130 9.85 6.97 -15.72
CA VAL A 130 10.78 6.59 -16.79
C VAL A 130 10.16 5.65 -17.82
N ALA A 131 8.91 5.20 -17.61
CA ALA A 131 8.24 4.25 -18.48
C ALA A 131 8.12 4.76 -19.93
N GLU A 132 7.83 6.05 -20.13
CA GLU A 132 7.78 6.66 -21.46
C GLU A 132 9.14 6.64 -22.17
N ASN A 133 10.24 6.75 -21.42
CA ASN A 133 11.60 6.67 -21.97
C ASN A 133 11.95 5.24 -22.42
N PHE A 134 11.22 4.24 -21.93
CA PHE A 134 11.39 2.83 -22.28
C PHE A 134 10.37 2.32 -23.29
N ALA A 135 9.52 3.17 -23.88
CA ALA A 135 8.47 2.76 -24.81
C ALA A 135 8.99 2.04 -26.08
N GLN A 136 10.25 2.26 -26.45
CA GLN A 136 10.91 1.61 -27.59
C GLN A 136 11.87 0.47 -27.18
N ALA A 137 12.00 0.20 -25.87
CA ALA A 137 12.91 -0.82 -25.37
C ALA A 137 12.31 -2.23 -25.54
N PRO A 138 13.14 -3.28 -25.71
CA PRO A 138 12.68 -4.66 -25.69
C PRO A 138 11.95 -4.97 -24.38
N VAL A 139 10.81 -5.67 -24.45
CA VAL A 139 9.97 -5.94 -23.27
C VAL A 139 10.73 -6.67 -22.16
N THR A 140 11.69 -7.52 -22.53
CA THR A 140 12.51 -8.28 -21.59
C THR A 140 13.48 -7.39 -20.82
N LEU A 141 14.00 -6.32 -21.45
CA LEU A 141 14.83 -5.32 -20.78
C LEU A 141 13.99 -4.48 -19.81
N VAL A 142 12.77 -4.09 -20.20
CA VAL A 142 11.84 -3.37 -19.31
C VAL A 142 11.53 -4.20 -18.07
N GLN A 143 11.20 -5.48 -18.26
CA GLN A 143 10.95 -6.41 -17.15
C GLN A 143 12.17 -6.61 -16.24
N ALA A 144 13.38 -6.69 -16.80
CA ALA A 144 14.60 -6.80 -16.02
C ALA A 144 14.86 -5.54 -15.17
N ILE A 145 14.59 -4.35 -15.72
CA ILE A 145 14.67 -3.08 -15.00
C ILE A 145 13.62 -3.01 -13.90
N GLU A 146 12.37 -3.37 -14.18
CA GLU A 146 11.32 -3.45 -13.15
C GLU A 146 11.71 -4.39 -12.00
N GLN A 147 12.26 -5.57 -12.32
CA GLN A 147 12.76 -6.52 -11.31
C GLN A 147 13.94 -5.98 -10.50
N LEU A 148 14.84 -5.22 -11.10
CA LEU A 148 15.93 -4.55 -10.40
C LEU A 148 15.40 -3.57 -9.36
N PHE A 149 14.39 -2.77 -9.71
CA PHE A 149 13.79 -1.80 -8.78
C PHE A 149 12.94 -2.47 -7.69
N ARG A 150 12.22 -3.55 -8.02
CA ARG A 150 11.41 -4.32 -7.06
C ARG A 150 12.23 -5.25 -6.17
N SER A 151 13.42 -5.65 -6.58
CA SER A 151 14.25 -6.63 -5.86
C SER A 151 15.75 -6.37 -6.09
N PRO A 152 16.29 -5.22 -5.67
CA PRO A 152 17.65 -4.80 -6.00
C PRO A 152 18.72 -5.78 -5.50
N LEU A 153 18.48 -6.45 -4.37
CA LEU A 153 19.42 -7.43 -3.80
C LEU A 153 19.62 -8.68 -4.66
N ARG A 154 18.74 -8.94 -5.65
CA ARG A 154 18.93 -10.04 -6.61
C ARG A 154 19.95 -9.70 -7.70
N PHE A 155 20.27 -8.44 -7.89
CA PHE A 155 21.17 -7.96 -8.93
C PHE A 155 22.45 -7.45 -8.29
N ARG A 156 23.55 -8.18 -8.46
CA ARG A 156 24.88 -7.79 -7.96
C ARG A 156 25.63 -6.88 -8.92
N GLY A 157 25.14 -6.75 -10.15
CA GLY A 157 25.70 -5.85 -11.16
C GLY A 157 25.03 -5.99 -12.53
N VAL A 158 25.62 -5.31 -13.52
CA VAL A 158 25.07 -5.19 -14.88
C VAL A 158 24.93 -6.55 -15.58
N THR A 159 25.76 -7.54 -15.23
CA THR A 159 25.71 -8.89 -15.80
C THR A 159 24.44 -9.65 -15.41
N ASP A 160 23.95 -9.48 -14.18
CA ASP A 160 22.70 -10.11 -13.73
C ASP A 160 21.49 -9.47 -14.43
N LEU A 161 21.57 -8.16 -14.67
CA LEU A 161 20.56 -7.43 -15.43
C LEU A 161 20.50 -7.87 -16.89
N ALA A 162 21.66 -8.01 -17.55
CA ALA A 162 21.76 -8.54 -18.90
C ALA A 162 21.20 -9.97 -19.00
N THR A 163 21.51 -10.81 -18.00
CA THR A 163 21.00 -12.18 -17.93
C THR A 163 19.48 -12.23 -17.77
N ALA A 164 18.90 -11.33 -16.96
CA ALA A 164 17.45 -11.21 -16.80
C ALA A 164 16.76 -10.65 -18.05
N ALA A 165 17.46 -9.84 -18.85
CA ALA A 165 16.94 -9.20 -20.05
C ALA A 165 16.98 -10.10 -21.31
N GLY A 166 17.66 -11.24 -21.26
CA GLY A 166 17.74 -12.22 -22.37
C GLY A 166 18.87 -11.94 -23.35
#